data_AF-A0A8J5US36-F1
#
_entry.id   AF-A0A8J5US36-F1
#
_cell.length_a   1.000
_cell.length_b   1.000
_cell.length_c   1.000
_cell.angle_alpha   90.00
_cell.angle_beta   90.00
_cell.angle_gamma   90.00
#
_symmetry.space_group_name_H-M   'P 1'
#
loop_
_entity.id
_entity.type
_entity.pdbx_description
1 polymer ?
#
loop_
_entity_poly.entity_id
_entity_poly.type
_entity_poly.pdbx_seq_one_letter_code
_entity_poly.pdbx_strand_id
1 'polypeptide(L)'
;MKVSLIPWFFILSTLFSFGLSASCSNSDLVSQNVFFGYWKGTKTTANQKAAITAINYFKTQLKNNPSRESFSYSSGNIVGYMWVGSMIQNSGFANSDAMKVIYDEVNDNGIPNAVYIEYVVAGDPTKGFGVVLDTGGSKNYGNMQRAVRLWSQGKPFNTYQGSKTYKGKSLCYLAWGNRKTIT
;
A
#
# COMPACT_ATOMS: atom_id res chain seq x y z
N MET A 1 -36.38 16.82 -59.49
CA MET A 1 -35.68 15.69 -58.84
C MET A 1 -34.27 16.14 -58.48
N LYS A 2 -33.97 16.25 -57.18
CA LYS A 2 -32.65 16.59 -56.63
C LYS A 2 -32.36 15.60 -55.49
N VAL A 3 -31.17 15.00 -55.54
CA VAL A 3 -30.62 14.05 -54.58
C VAL A 3 -30.13 14.81 -53.34
N SER A 4 -30.21 14.18 -52.15
CA SER A 4 -29.05 13.90 -51.26
C SER A 4 -29.14 14.30 -49.78
N LEU A 5 -28.80 13.28 -48.96
CA LEU A 5 -28.00 13.24 -47.72
C LEU A 5 -28.63 13.49 -46.33
N ILE A 6 -28.50 12.43 -45.52
CA ILE A 6 -28.61 12.31 -44.05
C ILE A 6 -27.35 12.91 -43.41
N PRO A 7 -27.43 13.53 -42.22
CA PRO A 7 -26.59 13.09 -41.09
C PRO A 7 -27.37 13.05 -39.76
N TRP A 8 -27.30 11.95 -39.00
CA TRP A 8 -26.31 11.61 -37.96
C TRP A 8 -26.54 12.28 -36.59
N PHE A 9 -26.96 11.42 -35.66
CA PHE A 9 -27.00 11.64 -34.21
C PHE A 9 -25.59 11.88 -33.66
N PHE A 10 -25.42 12.91 -32.83
CA PHE A 10 -24.35 12.97 -31.83
C PHE A 10 -25.01 13.11 -30.45
N ILE A 11 -25.04 12.02 -29.68
CA ILE A 11 -25.30 12.06 -28.25
C ILE A 11 -23.94 12.27 -27.58
N LEU A 12 -23.74 13.46 -27.04
CA LEU A 12 -22.55 13.80 -26.26
C LEU A 12 -22.67 13.11 -24.89
N SER A 13 -21.94 12.02 -24.69
CA SER A 13 -21.76 11.39 -23.39
C SER A 13 -20.89 12.28 -22.50
N THR A 14 -21.50 13.01 -21.57
CA THR A 14 -20.80 13.71 -20.49
C THR A 14 -20.25 12.69 -19.51
N LEU A 15 -18.93 12.49 -19.54
CA LEU A 15 -18.19 11.66 -18.61
C LEU A 15 -18.30 12.22 -17.18
N PHE A 16 -18.69 11.34 -16.27
CA PHE A 16 -18.58 11.47 -14.83
C PHE A 16 -17.13 11.79 -14.42
N SER A 17 -16.89 12.98 -13.87
CA SER A 17 -15.64 13.30 -13.15
C SER A 17 -15.77 12.85 -11.70
N PHE A 18 -15.40 11.61 -11.39
CA PHE A 18 -15.05 11.19 -10.04
C PHE A 18 -13.57 10.81 -10.03
N GLY A 19 -12.74 11.70 -9.49
CA GLY A 19 -11.29 11.48 -9.43
C GLY A 19 -10.59 12.41 -8.46
N LEU A 20 -10.84 12.27 -7.17
CA LEU A 20 -9.85 12.67 -6.17
C LEU A 20 -8.75 11.61 -6.12
N SER A 21 -7.92 11.54 -7.17
CA SER A 21 -6.63 10.86 -7.04
C SER A 21 -5.79 11.70 -6.09
N ALA A 22 -5.18 11.08 -5.08
CA ALA A 22 -4.24 11.75 -4.20
C ALA A 22 -3.23 12.53 -5.06
N SER A 23 -3.29 13.86 -5.01
CA SER A 23 -2.42 14.71 -5.82
C SER A 23 -1.01 14.57 -5.26
N CYS A 24 -0.16 13.83 -5.97
CA CYS A 24 1.28 13.82 -5.73
C CYS A 24 1.76 15.27 -5.80
N SER A 25 2.15 15.84 -4.66
CA SER A 25 2.69 17.21 -4.63
C SER A 25 4.19 17.12 -4.82
N ASN A 26 4.73 17.79 -5.83
CA ASN A 26 6.16 17.76 -6.17
C ASN A 26 6.74 16.33 -6.30
N SER A 27 5.94 15.40 -6.84
CA SER A 27 6.28 13.99 -7.02
C SER A 27 5.51 13.40 -8.20
N ASP A 28 6.03 12.31 -8.73
CA ASP A 28 5.50 11.63 -9.90
C ASP A 28 4.53 10.52 -9.49
N LEU A 29 3.33 10.53 -10.07
CA LEU A 29 2.37 9.44 -9.92
C LEU A 29 2.78 8.28 -10.82
N VAL A 30 3.17 7.15 -10.23
CA VAL A 30 3.60 5.96 -10.95
C VAL A 30 2.71 4.78 -10.57
N SER A 31 2.33 3.99 -11.56
CA SER A 31 1.50 2.80 -11.38
C SER A 31 2.38 1.57 -11.11
N GLN A 32 2.06 0.81 -10.06
CA GLN A 32 2.80 -0.38 -9.64
C GLN A 32 1.92 -1.60 -9.44
N ASN A 33 2.51 -2.77 -9.58
CA ASN A 33 1.89 -4.04 -9.22
C ASN A 33 2.20 -4.35 -7.76
N VAL A 34 1.18 -4.36 -6.91
CA VAL A 34 1.33 -4.59 -5.47
C VAL A 34 1.06 -6.06 -5.19
N PHE A 35 2.04 -6.73 -4.58
CA PHE A 35 1.87 -8.08 -4.08
C PHE A 35 1.11 -8.04 -2.76
N PHE A 36 0.14 -8.93 -2.59
CA PHE A 36 -0.54 -9.20 -1.32
C PHE A 36 -0.29 -10.67 -0.95
N GLY A 37 0.12 -10.91 0.29
CA GLY A 37 0.33 -12.25 0.84
C GLY A 37 -0.34 -12.42 2.19
N TYR A 38 -0.72 -13.65 2.52
CA TYR A 38 -1.32 -13.96 3.81
C TYR A 38 -0.94 -15.36 4.33
N TRP A 39 -1.08 -15.53 5.64
CA TRP A 39 -1.02 -16.82 6.32
C TRP A 39 -2.41 -17.18 6.80
N LYS A 40 -2.85 -18.41 6.52
CA LYS A 40 -4.15 -18.90 6.95
C LYS A 40 -4.23 -18.92 8.48
N GLY A 41 -5.43 -18.74 8.98
CA GLY A 41 -5.72 -18.62 10.40
C GLY A 41 -7.17 -18.25 10.63
N THR A 42 -7.62 -18.37 11.87
CA THR A 42 -8.98 -17.99 12.25
C THR A 42 -9.11 -16.48 12.19
N LYS A 43 -10.14 -16.03 11.47
CA LYS A 43 -10.46 -14.61 11.35
C LYS A 43 -11.51 -14.24 12.39
N THR A 44 -11.30 -13.12 13.07
CA THR A 44 -12.26 -12.60 14.05
C THR A 44 -12.53 -11.13 13.77
N THR A 45 -13.75 -10.68 14.08
CA THR A 45 -14.13 -9.26 13.97
C THR A 45 -13.26 -8.37 14.87
N ALA A 46 -12.82 -8.89 16.02
CA ALA A 46 -11.91 -8.17 16.91
C ALA A 46 -10.54 -7.92 16.24
N ASN A 47 -9.92 -8.95 15.66
CA ASN A 47 -8.64 -8.80 14.95
C ASN A 47 -8.79 -7.90 13.72
N GLN A 48 -9.90 -8.01 12.99
CA GLN A 48 -10.19 -7.14 11.86
C GLN A 48 -10.23 -5.66 12.26
N LYS A 49 -11.01 -5.32 13.29
CA LYS A 49 -11.08 -3.93 13.81
C LYS A 49 -9.72 -3.44 14.28
N ALA A 50 -8.96 -4.27 14.99
CA ALA A 50 -7.62 -3.92 15.47
C ALA A 50 -6.63 -3.72 14.30
N ALA A 51 -6.69 -4.55 13.26
CA ALA A 51 -5.87 -4.40 12.06
C ALA A 51 -6.22 -3.12 11.27
N ILE A 52 -7.51 -2.79 11.13
CA ILE A 52 -7.94 -1.51 10.53
C ILE A 52 -7.38 -0.32 11.34
N THR A 53 -7.41 -0.39 12.67
CA THR A 53 -6.78 0.62 13.54
C THR A 53 -5.29 0.74 13.28
N ALA A 54 -4.56 -0.39 13.12
CA ALA A 54 -3.13 -0.38 12.79
C ALA A 54 -2.85 0.27 11.42
N ILE A 55 -3.66 -0.02 10.40
CA ILE A 55 -3.53 0.59 9.06
C ILE A 55 -3.78 2.09 9.13
N ASN A 56 -4.82 2.52 9.85
CA ASN A 56 -5.10 3.95 10.04
C ASN A 56 -4.00 4.65 10.84
N TYR A 57 -3.42 3.98 11.84
CA TYR A 57 -2.24 4.47 12.55
C TYR A 57 -1.07 4.70 11.57
N PHE A 58 -0.76 3.73 10.70
CA PHE A 58 0.30 3.89 9.70
C PHE A 58 0.03 5.05 8.74
N LYS A 59 -1.20 5.21 8.25
CA LYS A 59 -1.58 6.36 7.41
C LYS A 59 -1.36 7.69 8.12
N THR A 60 -1.68 7.78 9.41
CA THR A 60 -1.41 8.96 10.23
C THR A 60 0.09 9.19 10.42
N GLN A 61 0.86 8.14 10.72
CA GLN A 61 2.31 8.25 10.88
C GLN A 61 3.00 8.71 9.60
N LEU A 62 2.59 8.22 8.44
CA LEU A 62 3.10 8.67 7.15
C LEU A 62 2.85 10.16 6.92
N LYS A 63 1.65 10.65 7.25
CA LYS A 63 1.30 12.07 7.12
C LYS A 63 2.12 12.95 8.05
N ASN A 64 2.38 12.48 9.27
CA ASN A 64 3.07 13.26 10.31
C ASN A 64 4.60 13.19 10.19
N ASN A 65 5.14 12.21 9.48
CA ASN A 65 6.58 11.97 9.40
C ASN A 65 7.03 11.87 7.93
N PRO A 66 7.22 12.99 7.22
CA PRO A 66 7.51 12.95 5.78
C PRO A 66 8.81 12.23 5.40
N SER A 67 9.81 12.27 6.28
CA SER A 67 11.15 11.69 6.04
C SER A 67 11.38 10.30 6.63
N ARG A 68 10.48 9.79 7.46
CA ARG A 68 10.67 8.50 8.15
C ARG A 68 10.38 7.32 7.22
N GLU A 69 11.25 6.32 7.22
CA GLU A 69 11.11 5.14 6.35
C GLU A 69 10.47 3.94 7.06
N SER A 70 10.65 3.81 8.38
CA SER A 70 10.19 2.63 9.14
C SER A 70 9.22 2.99 10.25
N PHE A 71 8.16 2.20 10.38
CA PHE A 71 7.10 2.40 11.37
C PHE A 71 6.73 1.06 12.00
N SER A 72 6.37 1.10 13.27
CA SER A 72 5.89 -0.07 14.01
C SER A 72 4.59 0.27 14.73
N TYR A 73 3.77 -0.75 14.92
CA TYR A 73 2.53 -0.68 15.69
C TYR A 73 2.42 -1.93 16.55
N SER A 74 1.91 -1.77 17.76
CA SER A 74 1.60 -2.90 18.64
C SER A 74 0.45 -2.51 19.56
N SER A 75 -0.62 -3.29 19.51
CA SER A 75 -1.76 -3.13 20.40
C SER A 75 -2.55 -4.43 20.51
N GLY A 76 -2.73 -4.90 21.75
CA GLY A 76 -3.39 -6.17 22.02
C GLY A 76 -2.69 -7.31 21.28
N ASN A 77 -3.42 -7.96 20.38
CA ASN A 77 -2.93 -9.10 19.62
C ASN A 77 -2.36 -8.72 18.24
N ILE A 78 -2.43 -7.45 17.84
CA ILE A 78 -1.94 -6.98 16.54
C ILE A 78 -0.55 -6.39 16.69
N VAL A 79 0.38 -6.88 15.88
CA VAL A 79 1.68 -6.27 15.64
C VAL A 79 1.79 -5.94 14.17
N GLY A 80 2.28 -4.73 13.88
CA GLY A 80 2.44 -4.27 12.52
C GLY A 80 3.80 -3.64 12.31
N TYR A 81 4.34 -3.80 11.12
CA TYR A 81 5.49 -3.06 10.65
C TYR A 81 5.28 -2.55 9.24
N MET A 82 5.83 -1.39 8.97
CA MET A 82 5.82 -0.79 7.65
C MET A 82 7.20 -0.23 7.36
N TRP A 83 7.62 -0.43 6.12
CA TRP A 83 8.80 0.20 5.57
C TRP A 83 8.46 0.84 4.22
N VAL A 84 8.96 2.06 4.00
CA VAL A 84 8.68 2.87 2.81
C VAL A 84 9.98 3.50 2.35
N GLY A 85 10.47 3.09 1.18
CA GLY A 85 11.71 3.58 0.62
C GLY A 85 11.77 5.10 0.47
N SER A 86 12.99 5.64 0.50
CA SER A 86 13.26 7.09 0.48
C SER A 86 12.70 7.84 -0.72
N MET A 87 12.49 7.19 -1.88
CA MET A 87 11.88 7.84 -3.03
C MET A 87 10.35 7.83 -2.98
N ILE A 88 9.69 7.07 -2.12
CA ILE A 88 8.22 7.10 -2.05
C ILE A 88 7.78 8.23 -1.12
N GLN A 89 6.98 9.18 -1.60
CA GLN A 89 6.45 10.25 -0.77
C GLN A 89 5.46 9.70 0.28
N ASN A 90 5.73 9.89 1.57
CA ASN A 90 4.90 9.33 2.64
C ASN A 90 3.45 9.82 2.61
N SER A 91 3.23 11.13 2.45
CA SER A 91 1.89 11.72 2.34
C SER A 91 1.11 11.19 1.13
N GLY A 92 1.78 11.01 -0.01
CA GLY A 92 1.22 10.36 -1.20
C GLY A 92 0.88 8.89 -0.95
N PHE A 93 1.79 8.14 -0.33
CA PHE A 93 1.56 6.73 0.00
C PHE A 93 0.39 6.53 0.97
N ALA A 94 0.23 7.40 1.98
CA ALA A 94 -0.84 7.32 2.96
C ALA A 94 -2.26 7.34 2.34
N ASN A 95 -2.43 7.94 1.17
CA ASN A 95 -3.71 8.04 0.47
C ASN A 95 -3.75 7.24 -0.86
N SER A 96 -2.67 6.52 -1.15
CA SER A 96 -2.47 5.80 -2.41
C SER A 96 -3.41 4.60 -2.59
N ASP A 97 -3.62 4.17 -3.83
CA ASP A 97 -4.35 2.94 -4.11
C ASP A 97 -3.56 1.69 -3.71
N ALA A 98 -2.23 1.81 -3.62
CA ALA A 98 -1.38 0.75 -3.07
C ALA A 98 -1.66 0.51 -1.59
N MET A 99 -1.75 1.56 -0.77
CA MET A 99 -2.12 1.46 0.64
C MET A 99 -3.57 0.99 0.82
N LYS A 100 -4.48 1.32 -0.12
CA LYS A 100 -5.85 0.79 -0.09
C LYS A 100 -5.90 -0.74 -0.19
N VAL A 101 -4.96 -1.39 -0.90
CA VAL A 101 -4.95 -2.85 -1.06
C VAL A 101 -5.03 -3.58 0.29
N ILE A 102 -4.16 -3.24 1.25
CA ILE A 102 -4.17 -3.90 2.57
C ILE A 102 -5.41 -3.52 3.39
N TYR A 103 -5.90 -2.29 3.23
CA TYR A 103 -7.14 -1.85 3.90
C TYR A 103 -8.34 -2.65 3.39
N ASP A 104 -8.54 -2.71 2.09
CA ASP A 104 -9.68 -3.39 1.44
C ASP A 104 -9.63 -4.89 1.74
N GLU A 105 -8.45 -5.52 1.65
CA GLU A 105 -8.28 -6.94 2.00
C GLU A 105 -8.67 -7.22 3.47
N VAL A 106 -8.24 -6.38 4.41
CA VAL A 106 -8.62 -6.55 5.82
C VAL A 106 -10.09 -6.21 6.05
N ASN A 107 -10.62 -5.17 5.41
CA ASN A 107 -12.00 -4.74 5.56
C ASN A 107 -13.00 -5.76 5.00
N ASP A 108 -12.71 -6.34 3.84
CA ASP A 108 -13.65 -7.20 3.14
C ASP A 108 -13.49 -8.67 3.55
N ASN A 109 -12.23 -9.09 3.78
CA ASN A 109 -11.93 -10.50 4.04
C ASN A 109 -11.52 -10.77 5.48
N GLY A 110 -11.27 -9.76 6.32
CA GLY A 110 -10.71 -9.92 7.66
C GLY A 110 -9.23 -10.33 7.64
N ILE A 111 -8.58 -10.23 8.79
CA ILE A 111 -7.19 -10.67 8.97
C ILE A 111 -7.15 -12.11 9.54
N PRO A 112 -6.48 -13.06 8.86
CA PRO A 112 -6.15 -14.37 9.41
C PRO A 112 -4.95 -14.25 10.37
N ASN A 113 -3.95 -15.15 10.32
CA ASN A 113 -2.79 -15.06 11.21
C ASN A 113 -1.89 -13.86 10.89
N ALA A 114 -1.68 -13.58 9.59
CA ALA A 114 -0.93 -12.43 9.13
C ALA A 114 -1.28 -12.08 7.69
N VAL A 115 -1.11 -10.81 7.34
CA VAL A 115 -1.25 -10.27 5.98
C VAL A 115 -0.12 -9.29 5.71
N TYR A 116 0.26 -9.17 4.45
CA TYR A 116 1.15 -8.11 4.03
C TYR A 116 0.89 -7.66 2.61
N ILE A 117 1.31 -6.44 2.32
CA ILE A 117 1.52 -5.96 0.96
C ILE A 117 2.98 -5.58 0.77
N GLU A 118 3.49 -5.77 -0.44
CA GLU A 118 4.81 -5.30 -0.82
C GLU A 118 4.88 -4.90 -2.30
N TYR A 119 5.79 -3.97 -2.58
CA TYR A 119 6.34 -3.75 -3.91
C TYR A 119 7.85 -3.62 -3.74
N VAL A 120 8.60 -4.49 -4.41
CA VAL A 120 10.06 -4.58 -4.26
C VAL A 120 10.72 -4.43 -5.62
N VAL A 121 11.67 -3.50 -5.70
CA VAL A 121 12.57 -3.37 -6.84
C VAL A 121 13.88 -4.06 -6.46
N ALA A 122 14.23 -5.10 -7.21
CA ALA A 122 15.41 -5.91 -6.91
C ALA A 122 16.68 -5.03 -6.87
N GLY A 123 17.34 -5.01 -5.70
CA GLY A 123 18.56 -4.23 -5.48
C GLY A 123 18.36 -2.72 -5.30
N ASP A 124 17.13 -2.20 -5.36
CA ASP A 124 16.83 -0.79 -5.16
C ASP A 124 15.76 -0.61 -4.06
N PRO A 125 16.17 -0.59 -2.78
CA PRO A 125 15.24 -0.35 -1.68
C PRO A 125 14.60 1.04 -1.76
N THR A 126 15.22 2.03 -2.39
CA THR A 126 14.70 3.40 -2.35
C THR A 126 13.31 3.53 -2.99
N LYS A 127 12.95 2.61 -3.89
CA LYS A 127 11.69 2.61 -4.63
C LYS A 127 10.64 1.63 -4.12
N GLY A 128 10.97 0.80 -3.14
CA GLY A 128 10.10 -0.25 -2.62
C GLY A 128 9.31 0.17 -1.39
N PHE A 129 8.31 -0.63 -1.04
CA PHE A 129 7.63 -0.54 0.25
C PHE A 129 7.14 -1.92 0.70
N GLY A 130 6.82 -2.02 1.99
CA GLY A 130 6.08 -3.13 2.53
C GLY A 130 5.29 -2.74 3.78
N VAL A 131 4.16 -3.40 3.99
CA VAL A 131 3.33 -3.29 5.18
C VAL A 131 2.94 -4.69 5.59
N VAL A 132 3.20 -5.09 6.83
CA VAL A 132 2.79 -6.38 7.38
C VAL A 132 2.04 -6.19 8.69
N LEU A 133 1.00 -6.99 8.89
CA LEU A 133 0.19 -7.08 10.11
C LEU A 133 0.08 -8.54 10.51
N ASP A 134 0.20 -8.82 11.81
CA ASP A 134 0.17 -10.16 12.38
C ASP A 134 -0.68 -10.18 13.65
N THR A 135 -1.44 -11.27 13.85
CA THR A 135 -2.37 -11.48 14.96
C THR A 135 -1.84 -12.41 16.06
N GLY A 136 -0.52 -12.56 16.19
CA GLY A 136 0.14 -13.40 17.20
C GLY A 136 0.75 -12.62 18.35
N GLY A 137 0.49 -11.31 18.42
CA GLY A 137 1.02 -10.43 19.46
C GLY A 137 2.56 -10.42 19.49
N SER A 138 3.12 -10.28 20.70
CA SER A 138 4.57 -10.09 20.88
C SER A 138 5.43 -11.25 20.37
N LYS A 139 4.86 -12.45 20.22
CA LYS A 139 5.60 -13.67 19.83
C LYS A 139 6.08 -13.62 18.38
N ASN A 140 5.42 -12.84 17.51
CA ASN A 140 5.75 -12.78 16.09
C ASN A 140 6.61 -11.58 15.70
N TYR A 141 7.07 -10.78 16.67
CA TYR A 141 7.92 -9.61 16.42
C TYR A 141 9.15 -9.92 15.56
N GLY A 142 9.83 -11.04 15.82
CA GLY A 142 11.03 -11.42 15.07
C GLY A 142 10.78 -11.63 13.58
N ASN A 143 9.65 -12.25 13.22
CA ASN A 143 9.25 -12.45 11.83
C ASN A 143 8.93 -11.13 11.14
N MET A 144 8.30 -10.19 11.86
CA MET A 144 7.93 -8.89 11.31
C MET A 144 9.16 -7.97 11.14
N GLN A 145 10.10 -8.00 12.08
CA GLN A 145 11.38 -7.29 11.96
C GLN A 145 12.21 -7.84 10.79
N ARG A 146 12.15 -9.16 10.54
CA ARG A 146 12.76 -9.77 9.35
C ARG A 146 12.18 -9.20 8.05
N ALA A 147 10.87 -8.99 7.96
CA ALA A 147 10.24 -8.39 6.77
C ALA A 147 10.81 -7.00 6.47
N VAL A 148 10.85 -6.11 7.48
CA VAL A 148 11.44 -4.77 7.35
C VAL A 148 12.89 -4.82 6.89
N ARG A 149 13.69 -5.72 7.48
CA ARG A 149 15.10 -5.89 7.10
C ARG A 149 15.27 -6.36 5.66
N LEU A 150 14.37 -7.19 5.15
CA LEU A 150 14.43 -7.64 3.76
C LEU A 150 14.06 -6.49 2.81
N TRP A 151 12.98 -5.76 3.11
CA TRP A 151 12.56 -4.64 2.29
C TRP A 151 13.61 -3.52 2.23
N SER A 152 14.27 -3.21 3.35
CA SER A 152 15.37 -2.24 3.38
C SER A 152 16.60 -2.65 2.57
N GLN A 153 16.68 -3.91 2.13
CA GLN A 153 17.70 -4.44 1.22
C GLN A 153 17.19 -4.61 -0.21
N GLY A 154 15.97 -4.18 -0.53
CA GLY A 154 15.35 -4.42 -1.84
C GLY A 154 15.05 -5.89 -2.08
N LYS A 155 14.74 -6.65 -1.01
CA LYS A 155 14.39 -8.07 -1.07
C LYS A 155 12.94 -8.29 -0.64
N PRO A 156 12.20 -9.20 -1.33
CA PRO A 156 10.84 -9.54 -0.95
C PRO A 156 10.80 -10.37 0.33
N PHE A 157 9.67 -10.31 1.04
CA PHE A 157 9.48 -11.12 2.24
C PHE A 157 9.26 -12.61 1.90
N ASN A 158 8.64 -12.90 0.75
CA ASN A 158 8.50 -14.24 0.13
C ASN A 158 8.07 -15.37 1.08
N THR A 159 7.27 -15.05 2.09
CA THR A 159 6.78 -16.03 3.05
C THR A 159 5.27 -15.87 3.09
N TYR A 160 4.50 -16.87 2.66
CA TYR A 160 3.03 -16.81 2.62
C TYR A 160 2.43 -18.21 2.36
N GLN A 161 1.14 -18.37 2.64
CA GLN A 161 0.35 -19.57 2.29
C GLN A 161 -0.66 -19.32 1.18
N GLY A 162 -0.95 -18.06 0.88
CA GLY A 162 -1.72 -17.64 -0.28
C GLY A 162 -1.38 -16.21 -0.65
N SER A 163 -1.63 -15.84 -1.89
CA SER A 163 -1.24 -14.54 -2.43
C SER A 163 -2.11 -14.08 -3.59
N LYS A 164 -2.02 -12.79 -3.89
CA LYS A 164 -2.66 -12.14 -5.03
C LYS A 164 -1.81 -10.94 -5.46
N THR A 165 -1.80 -10.63 -6.75
CA THR A 165 -1.18 -9.41 -7.25
C THR A 165 -2.23 -8.42 -7.72
N TYR A 166 -2.16 -7.21 -7.18
CA TYR A 166 -3.01 -6.09 -7.51
C TYR A 166 -2.30 -5.20 -8.52
N LYS A 167 -2.79 -5.19 -9.76
CA LYS A 167 -2.20 -4.40 -10.83
C LYS A 167 -2.63 -2.94 -10.75
N GLY A 168 -1.78 -2.07 -11.28
CA GLY A 168 -2.17 -0.69 -11.60
C GLY A 168 -2.35 0.22 -10.38
N LYS A 169 -1.70 -0.06 -9.25
CA LYS A 169 -1.88 0.69 -8.00
C LYS A 169 -0.93 1.88 -7.96
N SER A 170 -1.49 3.07 -7.79
CA SER A 170 -0.77 4.32 -7.83
C SER A 170 0.14 4.52 -6.60
N LEU A 171 1.29 5.19 -6.81
CA LEU A 171 2.24 5.64 -5.80
C LEU A 171 2.85 6.98 -6.22
N CYS A 172 3.24 7.81 -5.25
CA CYS A 172 3.94 9.07 -5.52
C CYS A 172 5.43 8.90 -5.28
N TYR A 173 6.25 9.14 -6.31
CA TYR A 173 7.70 9.08 -6.24
C TYR A 173 8.33 10.47 -6.24
N LEU A 174 9.17 10.74 -5.26
CA LEU A 174 10.07 11.87 -5.20
C LEU A 174 11.20 11.67 -6.22
N ALA A 175 11.60 12.75 -6.88
CA ALA A 175 12.83 12.76 -7.66
C ALA A 175 14.03 12.38 -6.78
N TRP A 176 15.06 11.75 -7.37
CA TRP A 176 16.23 11.24 -6.63
C TRP A 176 16.88 12.29 -5.72
N GLY A 177 17.02 13.53 -6.18
CA GLY A 177 17.61 14.64 -5.42
C GLY A 177 16.77 15.09 -4.22
N ASN A 178 15.47 14.78 -4.21
CA ASN A 178 14.50 15.18 -3.18
C ASN A 178 14.03 14.00 -2.32
N ARG A 179 14.67 12.83 -2.46
CA ARG A 179 14.33 11.63 -1.66
C ARG A 179 14.56 11.90 -0.17
N LYS A 180 13.86 11.15 0.68
CA LYS A 180 14.02 11.25 2.14
C LYS A 180 15.48 11.02 2.53
N THR A 181 15.97 11.85 3.44
CA THR A 181 17.29 11.64 4.06
C THR A 181 17.24 10.40 4.94
N ILE A 182 18.16 9.47 4.70
CA ILE A 182 18.35 8.31 5.56
C ILE A 182 19.10 8.80 6.80
N THR A 183 18.42 8.82 7.94
CA THR A 183 18.98 9.18 9.25
C THR A 183 18.99 7.99 10.18
#